data_AF-A0A553KB63-F1
#
_entry.id   AF-A0A553KB63-F1
#
_cell.length_a   1.000
_cell.length_b   1.000
_cell.length_c   1.000
_cell.angle_alpha   90.00
_cell.angle_beta   90.00
_cell.angle_gamma   90.00
#
_symmetry.space_group_name_H-M   'P 1'
#
loop_
_entity.id
_entity.type
_entity.pdbx_description
1 polymer ?
#
loop_
_entity_poly.entity_id
_entity_poly.type
_entity_poly.pdbx_seq_one_letter_code
_entity_poly.pdbx_strand_id
1 'polypeptide(L)'
;NLIMQKVGARVWIARIMITWGLLSALFAFVQTPTQFYVLRFLLGLAEAGFYPGVILYLTYWFPSHRRAKIIAVFMSAIPVSGIFGNPLSGWIMERFHGGSGFHGWQWMFMIEAVPAVLVGIATILYLDNSIRGAKWLDER
;
A
#
# COMPACT_ATOMS: atom_id res chain seq x y z
N ASN A 1 7.77 15.95 1.33
CA ASN A 1 6.63 16.14 2.25
C ASN A 1 5.84 17.45 2.10
N LEU A 2 6.25 18.41 1.25
CA LEU A 2 5.46 19.63 0.99
C LEU A 2 4.08 19.36 0.37
N ILE A 3 3.98 18.39 -0.54
CA ILE A 3 2.72 18.02 -1.21
C ILE A 3 1.74 17.40 -0.19
N MET A 4 2.21 16.53 0.69
CA MET A 4 1.35 15.90 1.68
C MET A 4 0.80 16.89 2.72
N GLN A 5 1.55 17.94 3.08
CA GLN A 5 1.02 19.01 3.92
C GLN A 5 -0.13 19.77 3.25
N LYS A 6 -0.14 19.86 1.91
CA LYS A 6 -1.21 20.54 1.15
C LYS A 6 -2.41 19.65 0.85
N VAL A 7 -2.17 18.38 0.54
CA VAL A 7 -3.20 17.44 0.05
C VAL A 7 -3.81 16.60 1.19
N GLY A 8 -3.16 16.56 2.35
CA GLY A 8 -3.57 15.74 3.49
C GLY A 8 -3.04 14.31 3.39
N ALA A 9 -2.68 13.75 4.55
CA ALA A 9 -2.11 12.41 4.65
C ALA A 9 -3.06 11.31 4.14
N ARG A 10 -4.38 11.45 4.34
CA ARG A 10 -5.40 10.50 3.84
C ARG A 10 -5.31 10.31 2.33
N VAL A 11 -5.40 11.41 1.59
CA VAL A 11 -5.43 11.38 0.14
C VAL A 11 -4.07 10.95 -0.41
N TRP A 12 -2.98 11.36 0.24
CA TRP A 12 -1.63 10.97 -0.15
C TRP A 12 -1.38 9.46 0.01
N ILE A 13 -1.69 8.90 1.19
CA ILE A 13 -1.54 7.46 1.47
C ILE A 13 -2.43 6.63 0.54
N ALA A 14 -3.69 7.05 0.37
CA ALA A 14 -4.61 6.36 -0.54
C ALA A 14 -4.15 6.38 -2.00
N ARG A 15 -3.70 7.55 -2.48
CA ARG A 15 -3.16 7.69 -3.84
C ARG A 15 -2.02 6.71 -4.07
N ILE A 16 -1.09 6.61 -3.12
CA ILE A 16 0.02 5.67 -3.21
C ILE A 16 -0.48 4.23 -3.30
N MET A 17 -1.36 3.79 -2.39
CA MET A 17 -1.87 2.41 -2.40
C MET A 17 -2.63 2.06 -3.67
N ILE A 18 -3.45 2.98 -4.20
CA ILE A 18 -4.19 2.79 -5.45
C ILE A 18 -3.21 2.71 -6.63
N THR A 19 -2.29 3.67 -6.75
CA THR A 19 -1.30 3.64 -7.85
C THR A 19 -0.40 2.41 -7.79
N TRP A 20 -0.01 1.99 -6.58
CA TRP A 20 0.78 0.80 -6.36
C TRP A 20 0.02 -0.45 -6.80
N GLY A 21 -1.24 -0.62 -6.37
CA GLY A 21 -2.08 -1.76 -6.78
C GLY A 21 -2.31 -1.81 -8.29
N LEU A 22 -2.59 -0.67 -8.93
CA LEU A 22 -2.76 -0.60 -10.38
C LEU A 22 -1.47 -0.95 -11.14
N LEU A 23 -0.32 -0.42 -10.71
CA LEU A 23 0.97 -0.74 -11.33
C LEU A 23 1.33 -2.22 -11.11
N SER A 24 1.05 -2.78 -9.92
CA SER A 24 1.21 -4.20 -9.63
C SER A 24 0.36 -5.07 -10.56
N ALA A 25 -0.91 -4.71 -10.81
CA ALA A 25 -1.75 -5.43 -11.77
C ALA A 25 -1.19 -5.37 -13.20
N LEU A 26 -0.57 -4.25 -13.60
CA LEU A 26 0.04 -4.10 -14.92
C LEU A 26 1.25 -5.01 -15.13
N PHE A 27 1.95 -5.44 -14.07
CA PHE A 27 3.05 -6.42 -14.20
C PHE A 27 2.58 -7.73 -14.83
N ALA A 28 1.32 -8.11 -14.63
CA ALA A 28 0.77 -9.32 -15.21
C ALA A 28 0.72 -9.31 -16.74
N PHE A 29 0.75 -8.13 -17.38
CA PHE A 29 0.70 -7.96 -18.83
C PHE A 29 2.07 -7.68 -19.48
N VAL A 30 3.15 -7.72 -18.69
CA VAL A 30 4.51 -7.48 -19.21
C VAL A 30 4.95 -8.62 -20.12
N GLN A 31 5.41 -8.26 -21.31
CA GLN A 31 5.92 -9.21 -22.31
C GLN A 31 7.39 -8.97 -22.65
N THR A 32 7.91 -7.77 -22.40
CA THR A 32 9.30 -7.41 -22.73
C THR A 32 10.10 -6.97 -21.49
N PRO A 33 11.44 -7.19 -21.47
CA PRO A 33 12.29 -6.72 -20.38
C PRO A 33 12.22 -5.20 -20.17
N THR A 34 12.12 -4.42 -21.25
CA THR A 34 12.00 -2.96 -21.17
C THR A 34 10.72 -2.55 -20.45
N GLN A 35 9.57 -3.18 -20.73
CA GLN A 35 8.32 -2.93 -20.00
C GLN A 35 8.47 -3.23 -18.50
N PHE A 36 9.15 -4.32 -18.16
CA PHE A 36 9.44 -4.66 -16.76
C PHE A 36 10.21 -3.54 -16.05
N TYR A 37 11.31 -3.05 -16.66
CA TYR A 37 12.12 -1.98 -16.07
C TYR A 37 11.35 -0.66 -15.94
N VAL A 38 10.54 -0.31 -16.93
CA VAL A 38 9.71 0.90 -16.89
C VAL A 38 8.68 0.80 -15.76
N LEU A 39 7.96 -0.32 -15.63
CA LEU A 39 7.02 -0.49 -14.54
C LEU A 39 7.71 -0.49 -13.18
N ARG A 40 8.91 -1.07 -13.06
CA ARG A 40 9.71 -1.03 -11.83
C ARG A 40 10.05 0.41 -11.42
N PHE A 41 10.44 1.23 -12.38
CA PHE A 41 10.71 2.65 -12.16
C PHE A 41 9.45 3.41 -11.74
N LEU A 42 8.33 3.19 -12.42
CA LEU A 42 7.04 3.82 -12.09
C LEU A 42 6.54 3.40 -10.70
N LEU A 43 6.72 2.13 -10.33
CA LEU A 43 6.34 1.61 -9.02
C LEU A 43 7.17 2.27 -7.91
N GLY A 44 8.49 2.39 -8.11
CA GLY A 44 9.38 3.12 -7.21
C GLY A 44 8.98 4.59 -7.06
N LEU A 45 8.64 5.26 -8.16
CA LEU A 45 8.16 6.63 -8.15
C LEU A 45 6.82 6.77 -7.42
N ALA A 46 5.93 5.79 -7.57
CA ALA A 46 4.63 5.76 -6.92
C ALA A 46 4.76 5.57 -5.40
N GLU A 47 5.69 4.73 -4.92
CA GLU A 47 5.85 4.40 -3.50
C GLU A 47 6.75 5.34 -2.70
N ALA A 48 7.60 6.14 -3.36
CA ALA A 48 8.63 6.99 -2.73
C ALA A 48 8.11 7.96 -1.64
N GLY A 49 6.80 8.20 -1.59
CA GLY A 49 6.15 9.07 -0.60
C GLY A 49 5.50 8.35 0.59
N PHE A 50 5.49 7.01 0.65
CA PHE A 50 4.67 6.27 1.61
C PHE A 50 5.22 6.37 3.03
N TYR A 51 6.46 5.91 3.21
CA TYR A 51 7.14 5.87 4.51
C TYR A 51 7.23 7.25 5.21
N PRO A 52 7.79 8.30 4.56
CA PRO A 52 7.78 9.64 5.14
C PRO A 52 6.37 10.21 5.30
N GLY A 53 5.42 9.67 4.53
CA GLY A 53 4.00 10.00 4.59
C GLY A 53 3.36 9.56 5.91
N VAL A 54 3.49 8.27 6.21
CA VAL A 54 2.97 7.64 7.43
C VAL A 54 3.63 8.23 8.68
N ILE A 55 4.94 8.48 8.67
CA ILE A 55 5.63 9.06 9.83
C ILE A 55 5.10 10.44 10.20
N LEU A 56 4.86 11.31 9.21
CA LEU A 56 4.31 12.64 9.48
C LEU A 56 2.86 12.54 9.97
N TYR A 57 2.07 11.60 9.42
CA TYR A 57 0.72 11.33 9.91
C TYR A 57 0.73 10.90 11.38
N LEU A 58 1.55 9.90 11.74
CA LEU A 58 1.69 9.44 13.12
C LEU A 58 2.22 10.55 14.06
N THR A 59 3.01 11.48 13.53
CA THR A 59 3.50 12.64 14.27
C THR A 59 2.37 13.61 14.64
N TYR A 60 1.35 13.76 13.80
CA TYR A 60 0.17 14.58 14.10
C TYR A 60 -0.80 13.90 15.06
N TRP A 61 -0.87 12.57 15.04
CA TRP A 61 -1.80 11.80 15.86
C TRP A 61 -1.27 11.42 17.24
N PHE A 62 0.06 11.30 17.40
CA PHE A 62 0.65 10.78 18.63
C PHE A 62 1.73 11.69 19.24
N PRO A 63 1.71 11.84 20.58
CA PRO A 63 2.71 12.60 21.31
C PRO A 63 4.08 11.91 21.26
N SER A 64 5.15 12.70 21.42
CA SER A 64 6.54 12.29 21.19
C SER A 64 6.96 11.05 22.00
N HIS A 65 6.48 10.89 23.25
CA HIS A 65 6.83 9.77 24.12
C HIS A 65 6.23 8.43 23.68
N ARG A 66 5.13 8.42 22.93
CA ARG A 66 4.50 7.19 22.40
C ARG A 66 4.85 6.91 20.95
N ARG A 67 5.35 7.91 20.23
CA ARG A 67 5.61 7.84 18.77
C ARG A 67 6.56 6.71 18.39
N ALA A 68 7.66 6.54 19.12
CA ALA A 68 8.63 5.47 18.83
C ALA A 68 8.00 4.07 18.89
N LYS A 69 7.14 3.83 19.89
CA LYS A 69 6.42 2.54 20.04
C LYS A 69 5.48 2.29 18.86
N ILE A 70 4.79 3.32 18.38
CA ILE A 70 3.83 3.18 17.28
C ILE A 70 4.54 3.01 15.94
N ILE A 71 5.65 3.71 15.72
CA ILE A 71 6.51 3.47 14.56
C ILE A 71 7.04 2.04 14.58
N ALA A 72 7.45 1.51 15.74
CA ALA A 72 7.89 0.12 15.87
C ALA A 72 6.78 -0.88 15.51
N VAL A 73 5.53 -0.64 15.95
CA VAL A 73 4.36 -1.45 15.57
C VAL A 73 4.08 -1.35 14.07
N PHE A 74 4.21 -0.16 13.48
CA PHE A 74 4.07 -0.01 12.03
C PHE A 74 5.17 -0.77 11.28
N MET A 75 6.41 -0.77 11.78
CA MET A 75 7.52 -1.53 11.20
C MET A 75 7.38 -3.03 11.37
N SER A 76 6.73 -3.51 12.43
CA SER A 76 6.46 -4.94 12.58
C SER A 76 5.47 -5.48 11.54
N ALA A 77 4.74 -4.61 10.82
CA ALA A 77 3.91 -5.04 9.69
C ALA A 77 4.73 -5.66 8.56
N ILE A 78 6.01 -5.27 8.37
CA ILE A 78 6.88 -5.81 7.31
C ILE A 78 7.11 -7.32 7.49
N PRO A 79 7.65 -7.81 8.62
CA PRO A 79 7.85 -9.24 8.82
C PRO A 79 6.53 -10.00 8.91
N VAL A 80 5.49 -9.41 9.50
CA VAL A 80 4.14 -10.02 9.56
C VAL A 80 3.59 -10.24 8.16
N SER A 81 3.71 -9.25 7.28
CA SER A 81 3.31 -9.36 5.88
C SER A 81 4.08 -10.49 5.17
N GLY A 82 5.39 -10.64 5.43
CA GLY A 82 6.16 -11.76 4.87
C GLY A 82 5.68 -13.14 5.32
N ILE A 83 5.28 -13.29 6.59
CA ILE A 83 4.78 -14.55 7.15
C ILE A 83 3.48 -14.99 6.48
N PHE A 84 2.56 -14.06 6.22
CA PHE A 84 1.25 -14.37 5.62
C PHE A 84 1.25 -14.28 4.10
N GLY A 85 1.95 -13.29 3.55
CA GLY A 85 2.04 -13.00 2.13
C GLY A 85 2.75 -14.12 1.37
N ASN A 86 3.93 -14.56 1.81
CA ASN A 86 4.70 -15.56 1.05
C ASN A 86 3.94 -16.87 0.84
N PRO A 87 3.29 -17.48 1.86
CA PRO A 87 2.47 -18.68 1.65
C PRO A 87 1.23 -18.43 0.80
N LEU A 88 0.56 -17.28 0.98
CA LEU A 88 -0.62 -16.91 0.20
C LEU A 88 -0.27 -16.74 -1.29
N SER A 89 0.79 -16.01 -1.59
CA SER A 89 1.35 -15.83 -2.92
C SER A 89 1.73 -17.17 -3.55
N GLY A 90 2.42 -18.03 -2.80
CA GLY A 90 2.79 -19.38 -3.25
C GLY A 90 1.57 -20.24 -3.59
N TRP A 91 0.54 -20.22 -2.73
CA TRP A 91 -0.71 -20.93 -2.96
C TRP A 91 -1.45 -20.43 -4.20
N ILE A 92 -1.50 -19.12 -4.44
CA ILE A 92 -2.09 -18.55 -5.65
C ILE A 92 -1.31 -19.02 -6.89
N MET A 93 0.02 -18.96 -6.85
CA MET A 93 0.85 -19.38 -7.97
C MET A 93 0.67 -20.86 -8.33
N GLU A 94 0.56 -21.74 -7.33
CA GLU A 94 0.36 -23.17 -7.52
C GLU A 94 -1.07 -23.48 -8.01
N ARG A 95 -2.08 -22.88 -7.38
CA ARG A 95 -3.49 -23.16 -7.68
C ARG A 95 -3.92 -22.69 -9.07
N PHE A 96 -3.38 -21.56 -9.53
CA PHE A 96 -3.70 -20.96 -10.82
C PHE A 96 -2.68 -21.26 -11.91
N HIS A 97 -1.78 -22.23 -11.68
CA HIS A 97 -0.83 -22.69 -12.69
C HIS A 97 -1.56 -23.47 -13.81
N GLY A 98 -1.50 -22.97 -15.04
CA GLY A 98 -1.87 -23.74 -16.24
C GLY A 98 -3.35 -23.70 -16.69
N GLY A 99 -4.25 -23.01 -15.99
CA GLY A 99 -5.69 -23.05 -16.29
C GLY A 99 -6.20 -22.10 -17.40
N SER A 100 -5.43 -21.07 -17.81
CA SER A 100 -6.00 -19.96 -18.61
C SER A 100 -5.03 -19.25 -19.56
N GLY A 101 -3.89 -19.84 -19.91
CA GLY A 101 -2.87 -19.19 -20.77
C GLY A 101 -2.03 -18.12 -20.08
N PHE A 102 -2.29 -17.82 -18.80
CA PHE A 102 -1.47 -16.97 -17.94
C PHE A 102 -0.64 -17.82 -16.97
N HIS A 103 0.57 -17.37 -16.65
CA HIS A 103 1.42 -17.97 -15.63
C HIS A 103 0.89 -17.66 -14.22
N GLY A 104 1.14 -18.55 -13.25
CA GLY A 104 0.68 -18.37 -11.86
C GLY A 104 1.13 -17.05 -11.21
N TRP A 105 2.30 -16.51 -11.58
CA TRP A 105 2.77 -15.21 -11.07
C TRP A 105 1.96 -14.02 -11.61
N GLN A 106 1.38 -14.12 -12.82
CA GLN A 106 0.50 -13.10 -13.38
C GLN A 106 -0.82 -13.05 -12.59
N TRP A 107 -1.37 -14.22 -12.25
CA TRP A 107 -2.53 -14.36 -11.38
C TRP A 107 -2.27 -13.80 -9.98
N MET A 108 -1.10 -14.07 -9.41
CA MET A 108 -0.68 -13.51 -8.12
C MET A 108 -0.74 -11.98 -8.12
N PHE A 109 -0.11 -11.32 -9.09
CA PHE A 109 -0.15 -9.85 -9.18
C PHE A 109 -1.56 -9.28 -9.36
N MET A 110 -2.40 -9.92 -10.18
CA MET A 110 -3.77 -9.47 -10.39
C MET A 110 -4.62 -9.63 -9.13
N ILE A 111 -4.56 -10.79 -8.48
CA ILE A 111 -5.37 -11.11 -7.30
C ILE A 111 -4.93 -10.27 -6.11
N GLU A 112 -3.63 -10.06 -5.90
CA GLU A 112 -3.11 -9.24 -4.79
C GLU A 112 -3.31 -7.74 -5.02
N ALA A 113 -3.38 -7.28 -6.27
CA ALA A 113 -3.68 -5.89 -6.58
C ALA A 113 -5.10 -5.46 -6.16
N VAL A 114 -6.09 -6.35 -6.26
CA VAL A 114 -7.49 -6.05 -5.92
C VAL A 114 -7.65 -5.60 -4.45
N PRO A 115 -7.25 -6.38 -3.43
CA PRO A 115 -7.38 -5.96 -2.04
C PRO A 115 -6.53 -4.72 -1.75
N ALA A 116 -5.37 -4.55 -2.38
CA ALA A 116 -4.55 -3.35 -2.22
C ALA A 116 -5.29 -2.07 -2.69
N VAL A 117 -5.95 -2.12 -3.84
CA VAL A 117 -6.76 -1.00 -4.35
C VAL A 117 -7.99 -0.76 -3.48
N LEU A 118 -8.68 -1.82 -3.04
CA LEU A 118 -9.84 -1.72 -2.15
C LEU A 118 -9.47 -1.07 -0.80
N VAL A 119 -8.34 -1.44 -0.20
CA VAL A 119 -7.81 -0.80 1.01
C VAL A 119 -7.41 0.66 0.73
N GLY A 120 -6.85 0.94 -0.44
CA GLY A 120 -6.63 2.29 -0.98
C GLY A 120 -7.89 3.15 -0.91
N ILE A 121 -8.98 2.65 -1.48
CA ILE A 121 -10.29 3.31 -1.50
C ILE A 121 -10.87 3.43 -0.08
N ALA A 122 -10.82 2.37 0.72
CA ALA A 122 -11.29 2.38 2.10
C ALA A 122 -10.56 3.42 2.96
N THR A 123 -9.26 3.63 2.71
CA THR A 123 -8.49 4.68 3.38
C THR A 123 -9.03 6.08 3.04
N ILE A 124 -9.49 6.30 1.80
CA ILE A 124 -10.18 7.55 1.43
C ILE A 124 -11.54 7.68 2.10
N LEU A 125 -12.15 6.62 2.63
CA LEU A 125 -13.46 6.71 3.29
C LEU A 125 -13.32 6.82 4.81
N TYR A 126 -12.42 6.06 5.41
CA TYR A 126 -12.30 5.89 6.87
C TYR A 126 -11.16 6.67 7.52
N LEU A 127 -10.08 7.03 6.81
CA LEU A 127 -8.93 7.66 7.45
C LEU A 127 -9.15 9.17 7.60
N ASP A 128 -9.28 9.65 8.83
CA ASP A 128 -9.41 11.09 9.08
C ASP A 128 -8.04 11.80 9.03
N ASN A 129 -8.03 13.00 8.44
CA ASN A 129 -6.80 13.76 8.18
C ASN A 129 -6.17 14.34 9.45
N SER A 130 -6.96 14.61 10.49
CA SER A 130 -6.50 15.20 11.74
C SER A 130 -7.44 14.87 12.90
N ILE A 131 -6.94 14.99 14.13
CA ILE A 131 -7.70 14.83 15.37
C ILE A 131 -8.92 15.76 15.40
N ARG A 132 -8.80 17.01 14.90
CA ARG A 132 -9.89 18.00 14.87
C ARG A 132 -11.01 17.68 13.87
N GLY A 133 -10.75 16.81 12.90
CA GLY A 133 -11.73 16.37 11.90
C GLY A 133 -12.16 14.91 12.06
N ALA A 134 -11.74 14.26 13.15
CA ALA A 134 -11.98 12.85 13.36
C ALA A 134 -13.44 12.63 13.77
N LYS A 135 -14.23 11.98 12.90
CA LYS A 135 -15.67 11.77 13.16
C LYS A 135 -15.94 10.73 14.25
N TRP A 136 -14.92 9.96 14.63
CA TRP A 136 -14.99 8.87 15.59
C TRP A 136 -14.46 9.23 16.98
N LEU A 137 -13.85 10.41 17.14
CA LEU A 137 -13.39 10.94 18.43
C LEU A 137 -14.49 11.83 19.00
N ASP A 138 -15.08 11.42 20.12
CA ASP A 138 -15.98 12.26 20.92
C ASP A 138 -15.12 13.25 21.72
N GLU A 139 -15.55 14.51 21.89
CA GLU A 139 -14.77 15.59 22.52
C GLU A 139 -14.57 15.43 24.05
N ARG A 140 -14.80 14.24 24.60
CA ARG A 140 -14.81 13.98 26.04
C ARG A 140 -13.42 13.70 26.62
#